data_AF-A0AA95G5Q8-F1
#
_entry.id   AF-A0AA95G5Q8-F1
#
_cell.length_a   1.000
_cell.length_b   1.000
_cell.length_c   1.000
_cell.angle_alpha   90.00
_cell.angle_beta   90.00
_cell.angle_gamma   90.00
#
_symmetry.space_group_name_H-M   'P 1'
#
loop_
_entity.id
_entity.type
_entity.pdbx_description
1 polymer ?
#
loop_
_entity_poly.entity_id
_entity_poly.type
_entity_poly.pdbx_seq_one_letter_code
_entity_poly.pdbx_strand_id
1 'polypeptide(L)'
;MTTKMNFSEKDFDSFQSLDDLEKELFSEDEINDIHKRALKRSKARNDMTEALSKALIQYMAQNHLGFNDFKKQLHMSSATLSKILKGNSNITLDTIAEISEVTGLKIDLHIGSRY
;
A
#
# COMPACT_ATOMS: atom_id res chain seq x y z
N MET A 1 -16.84 -27.18 0.89
CA MET A 1 -15.43 -26.75 0.68
C MET A 1 -14.60 -28.01 0.58
N THR A 2 -14.27 -28.42 -0.64
CA THR A 2 -13.38 -29.54 -0.89
C THR A 2 -12.15 -28.95 -1.54
N THR A 3 -11.15 -28.61 -0.72
CA THR A 3 -9.80 -28.32 -1.22
C THR A 3 -9.38 -29.52 -2.04
N LYS A 4 -9.12 -29.34 -3.34
CA LYS A 4 -8.50 -30.39 -4.13
C LYS A 4 -7.06 -30.52 -3.62
N MET A 5 -6.72 -31.71 -3.13
CA MET A 5 -5.41 -32.15 -2.63
C MET A 5 -4.96 -31.71 -1.23
N ASN A 6 -4.42 -32.71 -0.52
CA ASN A 6 -3.52 -32.56 0.63
C ASN A 6 -2.14 -32.18 0.10
N PHE A 7 -1.78 -30.90 0.17
CA PHE A 7 -0.44 -30.41 -0.18
C PHE A 7 0.60 -30.85 0.86
N SER A 8 1.75 -31.35 0.42
CA SER A 8 2.95 -31.51 1.26
C SER A 8 3.96 -30.38 0.96
N GLU A 9 4.84 -30.05 1.91
CA GLU A 9 5.89 -29.03 1.70
C GLU A 9 6.79 -29.31 0.47
N LYS A 10 6.87 -30.57 0.03
CA LYS A 10 7.71 -30.98 -1.12
C LYS A 10 7.09 -30.67 -2.48
N ASP A 11 5.81 -30.33 -2.52
CA ASP A 11 5.09 -30.06 -3.78
C ASP A 11 5.30 -28.60 -4.24
N PHE A 12 5.74 -27.69 -3.36
CA PHE A 12 5.98 -26.28 -3.70
C PHE A 12 7.11 -26.07 -4.70
N ASP A 13 8.18 -26.86 -4.61
CA ASP A 13 9.33 -26.78 -5.53
C ASP A 13 9.00 -27.29 -6.95
N SER A 14 7.83 -27.91 -7.15
CA SER A 14 7.41 -28.46 -8.44
C SER A 14 6.76 -27.43 -9.36
N PHE A 15 6.32 -26.29 -8.83
CA PHE A 15 5.68 -25.23 -9.60
C PHE A 15 6.72 -24.23 -10.12
N GLN A 16 6.69 -23.97 -11.43
CA GLN A 16 7.61 -23.06 -12.10
C GLN A 16 7.23 -21.58 -11.89
N SER A 17 5.94 -21.30 -11.64
CA SER A 17 5.43 -19.94 -11.44
C SER A 17 4.20 -19.90 -10.51
N LEU A 18 3.92 -18.70 -10.00
CA LEU A 18 2.74 -18.42 -9.18
C LEU A 18 1.43 -18.65 -9.95
N ASP A 19 1.42 -18.34 -11.24
CA ASP A 19 0.28 -18.57 -12.14
C ASP A 19 -0.03 -20.07 -12.30
N ASP A 20 1.00 -20.92 -12.33
CA ASP A 20 0.83 -22.38 -12.42
C ASP A 20 0.24 -22.94 -11.12
N LEU A 21 0.66 -22.40 -9.97
CA LEU A 21 0.12 -22.77 -8.67
C LEU A 21 -1.34 -22.32 -8.52
N GLU A 22 -1.69 -21.12 -8.98
CA GLU A 22 -3.06 -20.59 -8.88
C GLU A 22 -4.06 -21.42 -9.68
N LYS A 23 -3.70 -21.83 -10.90
CA LYS A 23 -4.54 -22.66 -11.77
C LYS A 23 -4.79 -24.07 -11.22
N GLU A 24 -3.84 -24.59 -10.43
CA GLU A 24 -3.99 -25.91 -9.79
C GLU A 24 -4.85 -25.83 -8.53
N LEU A 25 -4.76 -24.73 -7.77
CA LEU A 25 -5.46 -24.56 -6.49
C LEU A 25 -6.88 -24.02 -6.60
N PHE A 26 -7.18 -23.22 -7.63
CA PHE A 26 -8.42 -22.46 -7.75
C PHE A 26 -9.07 -22.65 -9.12
N SER A 27 -10.40 -22.55 -9.16
CA SER A 27 -11.11 -22.39 -10.42
C SER A 27 -10.84 -21.03 -11.06
N GLU A 28 -11.01 -20.90 -12.38
CA GLU A 28 -10.86 -19.61 -13.08
C GLU A 28 -11.75 -18.50 -12.47
N ASP A 29 -12.96 -18.84 -12.04
CA ASP A 29 -13.87 -17.90 -11.36
C ASP A 29 -13.33 -17.42 -10.02
N GLU A 30 -12.71 -18.31 -9.24
CA GLU A 30 -12.07 -17.97 -7.96
C GLU A 30 -10.83 -17.10 -8.17
N ILE A 31 -9.98 -17.41 -9.16
CA ILE A 31 -8.81 -16.60 -9.54
C ILE A 31 -9.27 -15.20 -9.93
N ASN A 32 -10.28 -15.10 -10.78
CA ASN A 32 -10.84 -13.82 -11.21
C ASN A 32 -11.38 -12.99 -10.04
N ASP A 33 -12.08 -13.62 -9.09
CA ASP A 33 -12.57 -12.92 -7.90
C ASP A 33 -11.43 -12.45 -6.98
N ILE A 34 -10.41 -13.30 -6.75
CA ILE A 34 -9.22 -12.95 -5.97
C ILE A 34 -8.52 -11.73 -6.59
N HIS A 35 -8.26 -11.77 -7.90
CA HIS A 35 -7.65 -10.65 -8.64
C HIS A 35 -8.49 -9.38 -8.56
N LYS A 36 -9.82 -9.50 -8.71
CA LYS A 36 -10.73 -8.35 -8.61
C LYS A 36 -10.70 -7.71 -7.22
N ARG A 37 -10.70 -8.52 -6.16
CA ARG A 37 -10.59 -8.03 -4.77
C ARG A 37 -9.21 -7.39 -4.51
N ALA A 38 -8.14 -8.01 -4.98
CA ALA A 38 -6.79 -7.49 -4.87
C ALA A 38 -6.65 -6.14 -5.60
N LEU A 39 -7.19 -6.02 -6.82
CA LEU A 39 -7.18 -4.78 -7.58
C LEU A 39 -7.96 -3.67 -6.88
N LYS A 40 -9.16 -3.97 -6.35
CA LYS A 40 -9.98 -3.00 -5.61
C LYS A 40 -9.24 -2.48 -4.37
N ARG A 41 -8.59 -3.38 -3.61
CA ARG A 41 -7.79 -3.02 -2.43
C ARG A 41 -6.55 -2.19 -2.82
N SER A 42 -5.86 -2.60 -3.88
CA SER A 42 -4.69 -1.90 -4.40
C SER A 42 -5.04 -0.48 -4.84
N LYS A 43 -6.15 -0.31 -5.57
CA LYS A 43 -6.66 1.00 -5.96
C LYS A 43 -6.94 1.89 -4.75
N ALA A 44 -7.71 1.41 -3.78
CA ALA A 44 -8.02 2.19 -2.58
C ALA A 44 -6.74 2.62 -1.82
N ARG A 45 -5.77 1.72 -1.68
CA ARG A 45 -4.48 2.05 -1.06
C ARG A 45 -3.73 3.11 -1.85
N ASN A 46 -3.65 2.95 -3.17
CA ASN A 46 -2.92 3.87 -4.05
C ASN A 46 -3.56 5.27 -4.05
N ASP A 47 -4.90 5.34 -4.05
CA ASP A 47 -5.63 6.62 -3.96
C ASP A 47 -5.29 7.36 -2.65
N MET A 48 -5.21 6.63 -1.52
CA MET A 48 -4.80 7.19 -0.22
C MET A 48 -3.36 7.69 -0.22
N THR A 49 -2.42 6.88 -0.74
CA THR A 49 -1.00 7.23 -0.74
C THR A 49 -0.68 8.36 -1.71
N GLU A 50 -1.38 8.44 -2.83
CA GLU A 50 -1.28 9.56 -3.78
C GLU A 50 -1.82 10.86 -3.18
N ALA A 51 -2.97 10.81 -2.49
CA ALA A 51 -3.52 11.99 -1.81
C ALA A 51 -2.57 12.55 -0.75
N LEU A 52 -2.00 11.68 0.09
CA LEU A 52 -1.01 12.09 1.08
C LEU A 52 0.25 12.66 0.42
N SER A 53 0.76 12.00 -0.62
CA SER A 53 1.92 12.47 -1.39
C SER A 53 1.72 13.90 -1.88
N LYS A 54 0.58 14.18 -2.52
CA LYS A 54 0.24 15.53 -3.01
C LYS A 54 0.18 16.55 -1.89
N ALA A 55 -0.45 16.20 -0.77
CA ALA A 55 -0.54 17.08 0.40
C ALA A 55 0.84 17.44 0.97
N LEU A 56 1.75 16.45 1.05
CA LEU A 56 3.11 16.67 1.54
C LEU A 56 3.96 17.51 0.58
N ILE A 57 3.86 17.25 -0.73
CA ILE A 57 4.55 18.06 -1.74
C ILE A 57 4.09 19.52 -1.66
N GLN A 58 2.78 19.75 -1.51
CA GLN A 58 2.23 21.08 -1.35
C GLN A 58 2.70 21.75 -0.05
N TYR A 59 2.71 21.02 1.06
CA TYR A 59 3.24 21.50 2.34
C TYR A 59 4.72 21.91 2.22
N MET A 60 5.55 21.07 1.60
CA MET A 60 6.96 21.38 1.37
C MET A 60 7.12 22.65 0.53
N ALA A 61 6.34 22.81 -0.53
CA ALA A 61 6.40 23.99 -1.39
C ALA A 61 5.99 25.27 -0.64
N GLN A 62 4.91 25.22 0.15
CA GLN A 62 4.40 26.36 0.93
C GLN A 62 5.37 26.81 2.03
N ASN A 63 6.12 25.87 2.61
CA ASN A 63 7.08 26.15 3.67
C ASN A 63 8.53 26.26 3.16
N HIS A 64 8.73 26.29 1.83
CA HIS A 64 10.04 26.33 1.18
C HIS A 64 11.02 25.26 1.67
N LEU A 65 10.51 24.06 1.99
CA LEU A 65 11.30 22.95 2.51
C LEU A 65 11.91 22.14 1.37
N GLY A 66 13.23 21.97 1.43
CA GLY A 66 13.92 20.98 0.61
C GLY A 66 13.68 19.56 1.13
N PHE A 67 13.96 18.57 0.29
CA PHE A 67 13.82 17.15 0.64
C PHE A 67 14.62 16.78 1.91
N ASN A 68 15.84 17.28 2.05
CA ASN A 68 16.68 16.96 3.20
C ASN A 68 16.21 17.63 4.49
N ASP A 69 15.60 18.81 4.41
CA ASP A 69 15.08 19.51 5.58
C ASP A 69 13.83 18.78 6.09
N PHE A 70 12.94 18.43 5.17
CA PHE A 70 11.72 17.71 5.52
C PHE A 70 12.02 16.30 6.06
N LYS A 71 13.00 15.61 5.48
CA LYS A 71 13.51 14.33 6.00
C LYS A 71 13.99 14.42 7.45
N LYS A 72 14.71 15.50 7.80
CA LYS A 72 15.20 15.70 9.17
C LYS A 72 14.05 15.94 10.15
N GLN A 73 13.03 16.69 9.73
CA GLN A 73 11.86 16.94 10.57
C GLN A 73 11.06 15.66 10.84
N LEU A 74 10.91 14.80 9.82
CA LEU A 74 10.17 13.54 9.92
C LEU A 74 10.97 12.37 10.48
N HIS A 75 12.24 12.54 10.85
CA HIS A 75 13.11 11.44 11.32
C HIS A 75 13.15 10.18 10.41
N MET A 76 12.82 10.32 9.12
CA MET A 76 12.70 9.22 8.17
C MET A 76 13.97 9.01 7.36
N SER A 77 14.15 7.78 6.84
CA SER A 77 15.19 7.53 5.83
C SER A 77 14.86 8.23 4.50
N SER A 78 15.88 8.58 3.71
CA SER A 78 15.67 9.14 2.37
C SER A 78 14.86 8.21 1.47
N ALA A 79 15.04 6.89 1.60
CA ALA A 79 14.30 5.90 0.83
C ALA A 79 12.81 5.89 1.20
N THR A 80 12.51 5.96 2.50
CA THR A 80 11.13 6.03 3.01
C THR A 80 10.44 7.29 2.54
N LEU A 81 11.04 8.46 2.77
CA LEU A 81 10.46 9.74 2.34
C LEU A 81 10.26 9.79 0.82
N SER A 82 11.22 9.29 0.03
CA SER A 82 11.08 9.26 -1.43
C SER A 82 9.91 8.37 -1.89
N LYS A 83 9.68 7.23 -1.24
CA LYS A 83 8.53 6.36 -1.54
C LYS A 83 7.20 7.04 -1.20
N ILE A 84 7.15 7.72 -0.06
CA ILE A 84 5.95 8.47 0.37
C ILE A 84 5.63 9.58 -0.62
N LEU A 85 6.61 10.42 -0.98
CA LEU A 85 6.44 11.52 -1.94
C LEU A 85 6.19 11.04 -3.39
N LYS A 86 6.39 9.76 -3.69
CA LYS A 86 5.99 9.17 -4.98
C LYS A 86 4.59 8.55 -4.95
N GLY A 87 3.93 8.52 -3.78
CA GLY A 87 2.65 7.81 -3.60
C GLY A 87 2.78 6.29 -3.63
N ASN A 88 4.00 5.74 -3.56
CA ASN A 88 4.28 4.31 -3.71
C ASN A 88 4.77 3.66 -2.40
N SER A 89 4.35 4.21 -1.26
CA SER A 89 4.72 3.68 0.06
C SER A 89 3.56 2.92 0.68
N ASN A 90 3.86 1.82 1.37
CA ASN A 90 2.97 1.35 2.42
C ASN A 90 3.18 2.26 3.63
N ILE A 91 2.09 2.81 4.16
CA ILE A 91 2.12 3.81 5.22
C ILE A 91 1.38 3.22 6.42
N THR A 92 2.01 3.26 7.59
CA THR A 92 1.39 2.84 8.85
C THR A 92 0.64 4.02 9.48
N LEU A 93 -0.23 3.73 10.44
CA LEU A 93 -0.87 4.79 11.22
C LEU A 93 0.15 5.65 11.98
N ASP A 94 1.23 5.05 12.48
CA ASP A 94 2.31 5.79 13.15
C ASP A 94 3.00 6.77 12.20
N THR A 95 3.29 6.36 10.95
CA THR A 95 3.84 7.27 9.94
C THR A 95 2.89 8.43 9.64
N ILE A 96 1.58 8.18 9.60
CA ILE A 96 0.56 9.22 9.43
C ILE A 96 0.56 10.18 10.62
N ALA A 97 0.63 9.65 11.85
CA ALA A 97 0.67 10.45 13.07
C ALA A 97 1.92 11.33 13.15
N GLU A 98 3.09 10.79 12.83
CA GLU A 98 4.36 11.54 12.76
C GLU A 98 4.29 12.66 11.71
N ILE A 99 3.72 12.36 10.54
CA ILE A 99 3.47 13.38 9.51
C ILE A 99 2.54 14.47 10.03
N SER A 100 1.43 14.10 10.67
CA SER A 100 0.47 15.07 11.23
C SER A 100 1.09 15.93 12.34
N GLU A 101 1.92 15.35 13.21
CA GLU A 101 2.65 16.08 14.26
C GLU A 101 3.60 17.13 13.66
N VAL A 102 4.40 16.74 12.67
CA VAL A 102 5.42 17.61 12.07
C VAL A 102 4.82 18.69 11.17
N THR A 103 3.78 18.34 10.41
CA THR A 103 3.20 19.23 9.40
C THR A 103 2.01 20.05 9.89
N GLY A 104 1.39 19.63 11.01
CA GLY A 104 0.10 20.15 11.46
C GLY A 104 -1.07 19.77 10.55
N LEU A 105 -0.86 18.92 9.52
CA LEU A 105 -1.91 18.48 8.62
C LEU A 105 -2.88 17.57 9.37
N LYS A 106 -4.17 17.93 9.30
CA LYS A 106 -5.26 17.06 9.76
C LYS A 106 -5.57 16.03 8.69
N ILE A 107 -5.56 14.77 9.07
CA ILE A 107 -5.86 13.65 8.19
C ILE A 107 -7.18 13.05 8.66
N ASP A 108 -8.24 13.30 7.88
CA ASP A 108 -9.56 12.77 8.15
C ASP A 108 -9.78 11.47 7.37
N LEU A 109 -10.05 10.38 8.08
CA LEU A 109 -10.39 9.11 7.47
C LEU A 109 -11.91 9.03 7.25
N HIS A 110 -12.34 9.25 6.02
CA HIS A 110 -13.74 9.04 5.63
C HIS A 110 -13.99 7.56 5.34
N ILE A 111 -14.47 6.83 6.35
CA ILE A 111 -14.97 5.47 6.17
C ILE A 111 -16.41 5.58 5.67
N GLY A 112 -16.61 5.39 4.37
CA GLY A 112 -17.95 5.41 3.80
C GLY A 112 -18.82 4.26 4.33
N SER A 113 -20.01 4.58 4.84
CA SER A 113 -21.08 3.60 5.01
C SER A 113 -21.73 3.38 3.63
N ARG A 114 -21.47 2.21 3.03
CA ARG A 114 -22.31 1.69 1.97
C ARG A 114 -23.36 0.80 2.61
N TYR A 115 -24.55 1.35 2.84
CA TYR A 115 -25.78 0.54 2.87
C TYR A 115 -26.13 0.13 1.44
#